data_AF-A0A2N2N8E7-F1
#
_entry.id   AF-A0A2N2N8E7-F1
#
_cell.length_a   1.000
_cell.length_b   1.000
_cell.length_c   1.000
_cell.angle_alpha   90.00
_cell.angle_beta   90.00
_cell.angle_gamma   90.00
#
_symmetry.space_group_name_H-M   'P 1'
#
loop_
_entity.id
_entity.type
_entity.pdbx_description
1 polymer ?
#
loop_
_entity_poly.entity_id
_entity_poly.type
_entity_poly.pdbx_seq_one_letter_code
_entity_poly.pdbx_strand_id
1 'polypeptide(L)'
;MIKKIFNDRTAGRIGKSLLIVITSLWCYWSIGEMYHEGWWGPFYIRLIYLIPGTAFLALTLVAIKWPQIGGWLIVIFGGLFTVMFMDIHIVEGKLSVDRDITGSLVIAPLVFLGILLLIEGRNLKRRLARGWTPHARWWRRNLWILLALIPPLAILIGLSAYSLPFVLTRMDDGERGIRLIDGNGSALLWAPEGPGWNWKQDYGGYPSWNMVALYGVLPVGFQDKPGYDAKNGEFATEEEMLKYNLCLFLSEDGTTLETEAQNIWRMPTIRDYAGAFARHGKNAGCIWQGEGYDQMTCDIKPDKETPLWAPDLEPIYYWAAEEADERNAYFVSFNGWVNETYKAGGNPRHSYRCVREP
;
A
#
# COMPACT_ATOMS: atom_id res chain seq x y z
N MET A 1 41.80 17.14 -0.63
CA MET A 1 40.80 16.27 0.05
C MET A 1 40.12 15.31 -0.93
N ILE A 2 39.58 15.79 -2.06
CA ILE A 2 38.89 14.99 -3.10
C ILE A 2 39.73 13.81 -3.62
N LYS A 3 40.98 14.03 -4.07
CA LYS A 3 41.87 12.93 -4.54
C LYS A 3 42.09 11.80 -3.51
N LYS A 4 42.00 12.09 -2.21
CA LYS A 4 42.13 11.08 -1.15
C LYS A 4 40.87 10.22 -1.03
N ILE A 5 39.69 10.83 -1.17
CA ILE A 5 38.39 10.14 -1.14
C ILE A 5 38.27 9.12 -2.28
N PHE A 6 38.71 9.50 -3.49
CA PHE A 6 38.63 8.64 -4.68
C PHE A 6 39.71 7.55 -4.77
N ASN A 7 40.82 7.68 -4.04
CA ASN A 7 41.93 6.71 -4.09
C ASN A 7 42.05 5.81 -2.85
N ASP A 8 41.28 6.08 -1.80
CA ASP A 8 41.24 5.27 -0.58
C ASP A 8 39.93 4.45 -0.48
N ARG A 9 39.69 3.81 0.67
CA ARG A 9 38.49 3.01 0.98
C ARG A 9 37.25 3.86 1.25
N THR A 10 37.39 5.17 1.37
CA THR A 10 36.31 6.07 1.81
C THR A 10 35.09 5.99 0.92
N ALA A 11 35.25 6.12 -0.40
CA ALA A 11 34.14 6.05 -1.35
C ALA A 11 33.37 4.71 -1.23
N GLY A 12 34.08 3.60 -1.14
CA GLY A 12 33.48 2.27 -0.98
C GLY A 12 32.78 2.05 0.36
N ARG A 13 33.29 2.64 1.45
CA ARG A 13 32.63 2.59 2.76
C ARG A 13 31.32 3.38 2.74
N ILE A 14 31.35 4.61 2.20
CA ILE A 14 30.15 5.44 2.06
C ILE A 14 29.11 4.72 1.22
N GLY A 15 29.50 4.21 0.04
CA GLY A 15 28.58 3.51 -0.85
C GLY A 15 27.95 2.27 -0.21
N LYS A 16 28.74 1.43 0.46
CA LYS A 16 28.19 0.24 1.16
C LYS A 16 27.27 0.62 2.31
N SER A 17 27.63 1.61 3.11
CA SER A 17 26.79 2.09 4.22
C SER A 17 25.43 2.60 3.73
N LEU A 18 25.42 3.45 2.72
CA LEU A 18 24.18 3.99 2.14
C LEU A 18 23.31 2.86 1.57
N LEU A 19 23.92 1.93 0.83
CA LEU A 19 23.19 0.81 0.23
C LEU A 19 22.56 -0.11 1.29
N ILE A 20 23.25 -0.36 2.41
CA ILE A 20 22.72 -1.14 3.54
C ILE A 20 21.53 -0.42 4.18
N VAL A 21 21.60 0.90 4.37
CA VAL A 21 20.47 1.69 4.90
C VAL A 21 19.27 1.60 3.96
N ILE A 22 19.46 1.85 2.67
CA ILE A 22 18.40 1.74 1.65
C ILE A 22 17.78 0.34 1.66
N THR A 23 18.61 -0.71 1.69
CA THR A 23 18.14 -2.09 1.75
C THR A 23 17.30 -2.35 3.01
N SER A 24 17.74 -1.84 4.15
CA SER A 24 17.03 -2.01 5.41
C SER A 24 15.66 -1.34 5.37
N LEU A 25 15.56 -0.14 4.77
CA LEU A 25 14.28 0.55 4.56
C LEU A 25 13.34 -0.24 3.65
N TRP A 26 13.84 -0.79 2.54
CA TRP A 26 13.05 -1.63 1.66
C TRP A 26 12.60 -2.94 2.31
N CYS A 27 13.43 -3.55 3.15
CA CYS A 27 13.03 -4.72 3.93
C CYS A 27 11.95 -4.34 4.96
N TYR A 28 12.10 -3.23 5.67
CA TYR A 28 11.10 -2.72 6.61
C TYR A 28 9.75 -2.52 5.92
N TRP A 29 9.74 -1.81 4.78
CA TRP A 29 8.52 -1.60 4.01
C TRP A 29 7.91 -2.92 3.53
N SER A 30 8.71 -3.80 2.91
CA SER A 30 8.24 -5.10 2.37
C SER A 30 7.59 -5.99 3.44
N ILE A 31 8.23 -6.08 4.62
CA ILE A 31 7.71 -6.89 5.73
C ILE A 31 6.49 -6.20 6.36
N GLY A 32 6.49 -4.88 6.45
CA GLY A 32 5.34 -4.09 6.90
C GLY A 32 4.11 -4.33 6.03
N GLU A 33 4.24 -4.16 4.71
CA GLU A 33 3.14 -4.39 3.76
C GLU A 33 2.69 -5.85 3.73
N MET A 34 3.61 -6.81 3.88
CA MET A 34 3.25 -8.23 4.01
C MET A 34 2.27 -8.48 5.16
N TYR A 35 2.45 -7.81 6.31
CA TYR A 35 1.55 -7.94 7.46
C TYR A 35 0.31 -7.06 7.35
N HIS A 36 0.45 -5.85 6.84
CA HIS A 36 -0.63 -4.86 6.74
C HIS A 36 -1.64 -5.24 5.65
N GLU A 37 -1.14 -5.57 4.45
CA GLU A 37 -1.97 -5.78 3.25
C GLU A 37 -1.89 -7.22 2.73
N GLY A 38 -0.77 -7.91 2.93
CA GLY A 38 -0.53 -9.24 2.38
C GLY A 38 -1.05 -10.40 3.23
N TRP A 39 -1.55 -10.13 4.44
CA TRP A 39 -1.93 -11.16 5.40
C TRP A 39 -3.39 -11.60 5.25
N TRP A 40 -3.70 -12.16 4.08
CA TRP A 40 -4.98 -12.79 3.74
C TRP A 40 -4.72 -13.94 2.76
N GLY A 41 -5.72 -14.81 2.57
CA GLY A 41 -5.66 -15.91 1.61
C GLY A 41 -4.41 -16.82 1.69
N PRO A 42 -4.05 -17.46 0.56
CA PRO A 42 -2.90 -18.37 0.47
C PRO A 42 -1.53 -17.73 0.75
N PHE A 43 -0.55 -18.53 1.18
CA PHE A 43 0.77 -18.05 1.59
C PHE A 43 1.54 -17.31 0.49
N TYR A 44 1.34 -17.66 -0.79
CA TYR A 44 2.05 -17.01 -1.90
C TYR A 44 1.71 -15.51 -2.04
N ILE A 45 0.55 -15.07 -1.56
CA ILE A 45 0.18 -13.65 -1.56
C ILE A 45 1.17 -12.85 -0.71
N ARG A 46 1.50 -13.35 0.48
CA ARG A 46 2.49 -12.74 1.40
C ARG A 46 3.87 -12.63 0.76
N LEU A 47 4.25 -13.64 -0.04
CA LEU A 47 5.58 -13.67 -0.69
C LEU A 47 5.79 -12.55 -1.71
N ILE A 48 4.72 -12.10 -2.39
CA ILE A 48 4.82 -11.02 -3.38
C ILE A 48 5.29 -9.72 -2.72
N TYR A 49 4.80 -9.43 -1.51
CA TYR A 49 5.21 -8.25 -0.74
C TYR A 49 6.68 -8.29 -0.30
N LEU A 50 7.29 -9.48 -0.21
CA LEU A 50 8.71 -9.64 0.15
C LEU A 50 9.67 -9.46 -1.04
N ILE A 51 9.16 -9.40 -2.27
CA ILE A 51 9.99 -9.29 -3.49
C ILE A 51 10.90 -8.06 -3.45
N PRO A 52 10.40 -6.83 -3.16
CA PRO A 52 11.24 -5.64 -3.21
C PRO A 52 12.40 -5.71 -2.20
N GLY A 53 12.11 -6.01 -0.93
CA GLY A 53 13.12 -6.15 0.11
C GLY A 53 14.15 -7.25 -0.21
N THR A 54 13.72 -8.39 -0.72
CA THR A 54 14.62 -9.50 -1.10
C THR A 54 15.50 -9.12 -2.30
N ALA A 55 14.94 -8.44 -3.31
CA ALA A 55 15.69 -7.97 -4.47
C ALA A 55 16.78 -6.96 -4.08
N PHE A 56 16.46 -5.99 -3.22
CA PHE A 56 17.43 -5.04 -2.70
C PHE A 56 18.50 -5.72 -1.84
N LEU A 57 18.12 -6.70 -1.01
CA LEU A 57 19.09 -7.46 -0.24
C LEU A 57 20.06 -8.25 -1.13
N ALA A 58 19.55 -8.94 -2.15
CA ALA A 58 20.37 -9.67 -3.12
C ALA A 58 21.33 -8.72 -3.86
N LEU A 59 20.83 -7.57 -4.34
CA LEU A 59 21.64 -6.55 -5.00
C LEU A 59 22.75 -6.02 -4.08
N THR A 60 22.45 -5.80 -2.80
CA THR A 60 23.42 -5.37 -1.79
C THR A 60 24.50 -6.39 -1.52
N LEU A 61 24.15 -7.67 -1.42
CA LEU A 61 25.12 -8.74 -1.25
C LEU A 61 26.03 -8.87 -2.48
N VAL A 62 25.46 -8.76 -3.69
CA VAL A 62 26.23 -8.70 -4.94
C VAL A 62 27.15 -7.49 -4.97
N ALA A 63 26.70 -6.30 -4.58
CA ALA A 63 27.50 -5.08 -4.55
C ALA A 63 28.62 -5.11 -3.51
N ILE A 64 28.42 -5.77 -2.37
CA ILE A 64 29.47 -5.93 -1.37
C ILE A 64 30.55 -6.91 -1.85
N LYS A 65 30.13 -8.03 -2.44
CA LYS A 65 31.04 -9.10 -2.91
C LYS A 65 31.77 -8.70 -4.20
N TRP A 66 31.05 -8.08 -5.14
CA TRP A 66 31.53 -7.64 -6.44
C TRP A 66 31.12 -6.19 -6.72
N PRO A 67 31.80 -5.20 -6.13
CA PRO A 67 31.41 -3.79 -6.23
C PRO A 67 31.28 -3.26 -7.66
N GLN A 68 32.09 -3.77 -8.58
CA GLN A 68 31.99 -3.38 -9.99
C GLN A 68 30.70 -3.89 -10.65
N ILE A 69 30.30 -5.13 -10.37
CA ILE A 69 29.06 -5.72 -10.92
C ILE A 69 27.86 -5.03 -10.27
N GLY A 70 27.83 -4.97 -8.94
CA GLY A 70 26.72 -4.31 -8.22
C GLY A 70 26.59 -2.83 -8.56
N GLY A 71 27.70 -2.11 -8.75
CA GLY A 71 27.68 -0.72 -9.20
C GLY A 71 27.01 -0.55 -10.56
N TRP A 72 27.34 -1.40 -11.55
CA TRP A 72 26.65 -1.39 -12.85
C TRP A 72 25.19 -1.78 -12.75
N LEU A 73 24.86 -2.82 -11.98
CA LEU A 73 23.47 -3.24 -11.77
C LEU A 73 22.63 -2.11 -11.17
N ILE A 74 23.14 -1.40 -10.16
CA ILE A 74 22.43 -0.26 -9.54
C ILE A 74 22.24 0.88 -10.54
N VAL A 75 23.25 1.22 -11.35
CA VAL A 75 23.12 2.26 -12.39
C VAL A 75 22.09 1.86 -13.44
N ILE A 76 22.15 0.61 -13.93
CA ILE A 76 21.23 0.12 -14.97
C ILE A 76 19.82 0.03 -14.43
N PHE A 77 19.59 -0.64 -13.30
CA PHE A 77 18.25 -0.79 -12.73
C PHE A 77 17.68 0.54 -12.24
N GLY A 78 18.49 1.41 -11.63
CA GLY A 78 18.06 2.76 -11.29
C GLY A 78 17.67 3.58 -12.52
N GLY A 79 18.42 3.44 -13.62
CA GLY A 79 18.11 4.05 -14.91
C GLY A 79 16.85 3.47 -15.57
N LEU A 80 16.65 2.15 -15.54
CA LEU A 80 15.43 1.52 -16.07
C LEU A 80 14.20 1.91 -15.26
N PHE A 81 14.33 1.91 -13.93
CA PHE A 81 13.28 2.39 -13.03
C PHE A 81 12.91 3.84 -13.32
N THR A 82 13.89 4.68 -13.70
CA THR A 82 13.65 6.06 -14.17
C THR A 82 12.75 6.09 -15.39
N VAL A 83 13.07 5.32 -16.42
CA VAL A 83 12.34 5.34 -17.69
C VAL A 83 10.92 4.82 -17.51
N MET A 84 10.70 3.93 -16.55
CA MET A 84 9.39 3.38 -16.25
C MET A 84 8.52 4.32 -15.38
N PHE A 85 9.13 5.08 -14.46
CA PHE A 85 8.40 5.95 -13.52
C PHE A 85 8.31 7.42 -13.96
N MET A 86 9.27 7.91 -14.73
CA MET A 86 9.09 9.15 -15.48
C MET A 86 8.34 8.73 -16.72
N ASP A 87 7.09 9.18 -16.85
CA ASP A 87 6.17 8.89 -17.96
C ASP A 87 6.68 9.55 -19.26
N ILE A 88 7.86 9.13 -19.72
CA ILE A 88 8.58 9.74 -20.84
C ILE A 88 7.85 9.30 -22.09
N HIS A 89 7.07 10.19 -22.66
CA HIS A 89 6.31 9.95 -23.88
C HIS A 89 6.81 10.87 -24.99
N ILE A 90 6.93 10.33 -26.19
CA ILE A 90 7.23 11.12 -27.39
C ILE A 90 5.90 11.52 -28.00
N VAL A 91 5.43 12.72 -27.67
CA VAL A 91 4.24 13.32 -28.27
C VAL A 91 4.70 14.24 -29.40
N GLU A 92 4.30 13.95 -30.63
CA GLU A 92 4.60 14.75 -31.83
C GLU A 92 6.11 15.01 -32.08
N GLY A 93 6.96 14.02 -31.81
CA GLY A 93 8.41 14.12 -32.03
C GLY A 93 9.15 15.03 -31.04
N LYS A 94 8.46 15.47 -29.97
CA LYS A 94 9.06 16.17 -28.83
C LYS A 94 8.98 15.25 -27.60
N LEU A 95 10.04 15.24 -26.81
CA LEU A 95 10.08 14.57 -25.52
C LEU A 95 9.20 15.39 -24.56
N SER A 96 7.99 14.93 -24.22
CA SER A 96 7.25 15.51 -23.10
C SER A 96 7.61 14.72 -21.83
N VAL A 97 7.83 15.45 -20.74
CA VAL A 97 8.08 14.88 -19.42
C VAL A 97 6.96 15.42 -18.55
N ASP A 98 5.82 14.74 -18.57
CA ASP A 98 4.70 15.07 -17.71
C ASP A 98 4.95 14.44 -16.34
N ARG A 99 5.15 15.29 -15.33
CA ARG A 99 5.42 14.97 -13.91
C ARG A 99 6.69 14.11 -13.65
N ASP A 100 7.68 14.71 -12.98
CA ASP A 100 7.89 14.55 -11.53
C ASP A 100 9.38 14.76 -11.16
N ILE A 101 9.72 15.94 -10.63
CA ILE A 101 11.06 16.20 -10.03
C ILE A 101 11.36 15.15 -8.95
N THR A 102 10.33 14.60 -8.31
CA THR A 102 10.40 13.55 -7.31
C THR A 102 11.04 12.26 -7.84
N GLY A 103 10.77 11.88 -9.09
CA GLY A 103 11.43 10.73 -9.72
C GLY A 103 12.95 10.93 -9.76
N SER A 104 13.40 12.11 -10.22
CA SER A 104 14.83 12.44 -10.27
C SER A 104 15.53 12.43 -8.90
N LEU A 105 14.81 12.74 -7.83
CA LEU A 105 15.31 12.69 -6.45
C LEU A 105 15.55 11.27 -5.95
N VAL A 106 14.90 10.26 -6.51
CA VAL A 106 15.16 8.83 -6.20
C VAL A 106 16.34 8.29 -7.03
N ILE A 107 16.46 8.74 -8.28
CA ILE A 107 17.39 8.20 -9.26
C ILE A 107 18.81 8.71 -9.06
N ALA A 108 18.97 10.03 -8.87
CA ALA A 108 20.29 10.63 -8.74
C ALA A 108 21.10 10.03 -7.56
N PRO A 109 20.49 9.76 -6.39
CA PRO A 109 21.16 9.02 -5.32
C PRO A 109 21.56 7.59 -5.71
N LEU A 110 20.73 6.85 -6.45
CA LEU A 110 21.04 5.49 -6.89
C LEU A 110 22.20 5.47 -7.90
N VAL A 111 22.20 6.37 -8.89
CA VAL A 111 23.31 6.48 -9.85
C VAL A 111 24.60 6.88 -9.12
N PHE A 112 24.52 7.86 -8.22
CA PHE A 112 25.65 8.26 -7.38
C PHE A 112 26.20 7.10 -6.55
N LEU A 113 25.31 6.31 -5.93
CA LEU A 113 25.65 5.10 -5.18
C LEU A 113 26.35 4.06 -6.06
N GLY A 114 25.84 3.83 -7.26
CA GLY A 114 26.44 2.95 -8.25
C GLY A 114 27.86 3.39 -8.63
N ILE A 115 28.08 4.69 -8.87
CA ILE A 115 29.39 5.26 -9.15
C ILE A 115 30.38 5.04 -7.99
N LEU A 116 29.95 5.26 -6.74
CA LEU A 116 30.79 5.00 -5.57
C LEU A 116 31.25 3.54 -5.49
N LEU A 117 30.38 2.60 -5.87
CA LEU A 117 30.69 1.17 -5.89
C LEU A 117 31.63 0.79 -7.05
N LEU A 118 31.47 1.42 -8.22
CA LEU A 118 32.40 1.26 -9.35
C LEU A 118 33.81 1.74 -8.98
N ILE A 119 33.92 2.88 -8.27
CA ILE A 119 35.20 3.40 -7.75
C ILE A 119 35.81 2.40 -6.76
N GLU A 120 35.02 1.84 -5.85
CA GLU A 120 35.50 0.82 -4.91
C GLU A 120 35.93 -0.47 -5.62
N GLY A 121 35.24 -0.89 -6.67
CA GLY A 121 35.65 -2.03 -7.49
C GLY A 121 37.02 -1.82 -8.13
N ARG A 122 37.25 -0.62 -8.70
CA ARG A 122 38.56 -0.23 -9.25
C ARG A 122 39.64 -0.16 -8.17
N ASN A 123 39.33 0.40 -7.01
CA ASN A 123 40.28 0.52 -5.91
C ASN A 123 40.60 -0.85 -5.29
N LEU A 124 39.65 -1.76 -5.21
CA LEU A 124 39.87 -3.13 -4.76
C LEU A 124 40.85 -3.88 -5.67
N LYS A 125 40.67 -3.81 -6.98
CA LYS A 125 41.61 -4.40 -7.96
C LYS A 125 43.02 -3.85 -7.79
N ARG A 126 43.18 -2.53 -7.61
CA ARG A 126 44.48 -1.90 -7.36
C ARG A 126 45.12 -2.37 -6.04
N ARG A 127 44.32 -2.56 -4.98
CA ARG A 127 44.82 -3.05 -3.70
C ARG A 127 45.30 -4.49 -3.80
N LEU A 128 44.53 -5.36 -4.46
CA LEU A 128 44.92 -6.75 -4.70
C LEU A 128 46.22 -6.82 -5.52
N ALA A 129 46.35 -6.01 -6.57
CA ALA A 129 47.58 -5.93 -7.37
C ALA A 129 48.81 -5.45 -6.57
N ARG A 130 48.61 -4.71 -5.46
CA ARG A 130 49.67 -4.29 -4.53
C ARG A 130 49.94 -5.31 -3.41
N GLY A 131 49.40 -6.52 -3.51
CA GLY A 131 49.60 -7.58 -2.51
C GLY A 131 48.76 -7.41 -1.25
N TRP A 132 47.70 -6.59 -1.26
CA TRP A 132 46.81 -6.51 -0.10
C TRP A 132 46.08 -7.84 0.12
N THR A 133 46.15 -8.37 1.33
CA THR A 133 45.39 -9.55 1.73
C THR A 133 44.23 -9.19 2.67
N PRO A 134 43.10 -9.92 2.61
CA PRO A 134 42.02 -9.78 3.57
C PRO A 134 42.49 -10.08 5.01
N HIS A 135 41.78 -9.52 5.99
CA HIS A 135 42.06 -9.79 7.40
C HIS A 135 41.87 -11.29 7.72
N ALA A 136 42.74 -11.88 8.55
CA ALA A 136 42.72 -13.30 8.89
C ALA A 136 41.44 -13.74 9.64
N ARG A 137 41.01 -12.95 10.64
CA ARG A 137 39.73 -13.16 11.34
C ARG A 137 38.53 -13.04 10.39
N TRP A 138 37.76 -14.13 10.26
CA TRP A 138 36.62 -14.24 9.35
C TRP A 138 35.60 -13.11 9.49
N TRP A 139 35.23 -12.73 10.72
CA TRP A 139 34.22 -11.70 10.96
C TRP A 139 34.67 -10.31 10.51
N ARG A 140 35.96 -9.97 10.65
CA ARG A 140 36.52 -8.71 10.16
C ARG A 140 36.57 -8.67 8.64
N ARG A 141 36.86 -9.82 8.02
CA ARG A 141 36.82 -9.98 6.56
C ARG A 141 35.41 -9.82 6.00
N ASN A 142 34.41 -10.35 6.69
CA ASN A 142 33.01 -10.36 6.26
C ASN A 142 32.13 -9.29 6.94
N LEU A 143 32.73 -8.29 7.58
CA LEU A 143 32.02 -7.28 8.37
C LEU A 143 30.88 -6.63 7.57
N TRP A 144 31.10 -6.28 6.30
CA TRP A 144 30.09 -5.67 5.45
C TRP A 144 28.91 -6.59 5.14
N ILE A 145 29.15 -7.90 5.01
CA ILE A 145 28.08 -8.87 4.81
C ILE A 145 27.25 -9.00 6.09
N LEU A 146 27.91 -9.04 7.26
CA LEU A 146 27.22 -9.05 8.55
C LEU A 146 26.35 -7.80 8.72
N LEU A 147 26.91 -6.62 8.42
CA LEU A 147 26.17 -5.36 8.49
C LEU A 147 25.02 -5.28 7.47
N ALA A 148 25.09 -6.00 6.35
CA ALA A 148 24.00 -6.07 5.38
C ALA A 148 22.88 -7.05 5.78
N LEU A 149 23.20 -8.09 6.57
CA LEU A 149 22.23 -9.13 6.97
C LEU A 149 21.56 -8.84 8.32
N ILE A 150 22.31 -8.32 9.29
CA ILE A 150 21.82 -8.14 10.66
C ILE A 150 20.62 -7.17 10.72
N PRO A 151 20.65 -5.97 10.11
CA PRO A 151 19.51 -5.06 10.20
C PRO A 151 18.24 -5.60 9.53
N PRO A 152 18.25 -6.13 8.28
CA PRO A 152 17.07 -6.78 7.70
C PRO A 152 16.53 -7.94 8.54
N LEU A 153 17.41 -8.77 9.12
CA LEU A 153 16.98 -9.85 10.00
C LEU A 153 16.36 -9.32 11.29
N ALA A 154 16.93 -8.29 11.90
CA ALA A 154 16.37 -7.65 13.09
C ALA A 154 15.00 -7.01 12.80
N ILE A 155 14.85 -6.39 11.63
CA ILE A 155 13.57 -5.84 11.15
C ILE A 155 12.54 -6.96 10.98
N LEU A 156 12.90 -8.07 10.32
CA LEU A 156 12.02 -9.22 10.17
C LEU A 156 11.57 -9.75 11.52
N ILE A 157 12.49 -9.99 12.45
CA ILE A 157 12.18 -10.49 13.78
C ILE A 157 11.29 -9.50 14.54
N GLY A 158 11.65 -8.22 14.55
CA GLY A 158 10.93 -7.18 15.28
C GLY A 158 9.51 -6.95 14.77
N LEU A 159 9.34 -6.80 13.46
CA LEU A 159 8.02 -6.65 12.85
C LEU A 159 7.19 -7.92 12.99
N SER A 160 7.79 -9.11 12.86
CA SER A 160 7.06 -10.37 13.07
C SER A 160 6.60 -10.50 14.53
N ALA A 161 7.46 -10.20 15.50
CA ALA A 161 7.11 -10.25 16.91
C ALA A 161 5.99 -9.26 17.27
N TYR A 162 5.96 -8.09 16.63
CA TYR A 162 4.89 -7.10 16.80
C TYR A 162 3.59 -7.51 16.11
N SER A 163 3.64 -7.93 14.85
CA SER A 163 2.46 -8.12 14.00
C SER A 163 1.81 -9.49 14.12
N LEU A 164 2.60 -10.56 14.35
CA LEU A 164 2.06 -11.93 14.45
C LEU A 164 0.96 -12.08 15.52
N PRO A 165 1.08 -11.50 16.74
CA PRO A 165 0.00 -11.58 17.71
C PRO A 165 -1.33 -11.01 17.20
N PHE A 166 -1.32 -9.95 16.40
CA PHE A 166 -2.55 -9.40 15.81
C PHE A 166 -3.08 -10.36 14.75
N VAL A 167 -2.28 -10.63 13.72
CA VAL A 167 -2.76 -11.36 12.55
C VAL A 167 -3.07 -12.84 12.80
N LEU A 168 -2.47 -13.46 13.81
CA LEU A 168 -2.76 -14.85 14.21
C LEU A 168 -3.95 -14.96 15.18
N THR A 169 -4.38 -13.86 15.79
CA THR A 169 -5.53 -13.86 16.72
C THR A 169 -6.77 -13.22 16.12
N ARG A 170 -6.75 -12.86 14.83
CA ARG A 170 -7.91 -12.37 14.09
C ARG A 170 -9.05 -13.40 14.16
N MET A 171 -10.23 -12.91 14.51
CA MET A 171 -11.45 -13.70 14.46
C MET A 171 -12.11 -13.61 13.09
N ASP A 172 -12.45 -14.77 12.55
CA ASP A 172 -13.31 -14.93 11.39
C ASP A 172 -14.35 -15.99 11.74
N ASP A 173 -15.61 -15.60 11.80
CA ASP A 173 -16.72 -16.52 12.04
C ASP A 173 -17.20 -17.23 10.76
N GLY A 174 -16.65 -16.87 9.59
CA GLY A 174 -17.02 -17.44 8.28
C GLY A 174 -18.40 -17.03 7.79
N GLU A 175 -19.13 -16.22 8.55
CA GLU A 175 -20.45 -15.75 8.15
C GLU A 175 -20.31 -14.54 7.24
N ARG A 176 -21.01 -14.59 6.10
CA ARG A 176 -20.99 -13.54 5.08
C ARG A 176 -22.39 -13.00 4.76
N GLY A 177 -23.37 -13.32 5.61
CA GLY A 177 -24.76 -12.84 5.49
C GLY A 177 -24.93 -11.41 6.01
N ILE A 178 -26.19 -10.94 6.07
CA ILE A 178 -26.54 -9.67 6.70
C ILE A 178 -26.10 -9.70 8.17
N ARG A 179 -25.45 -8.63 8.65
CA ARG A 179 -24.99 -8.53 10.04
C ARG A 179 -25.56 -7.30 10.72
N LEU A 180 -26.24 -7.50 11.85
CA LEU A 180 -26.51 -6.41 12.78
C LEU A 180 -25.22 -6.12 13.56
N ILE A 181 -24.74 -4.88 13.50
CA ILE A 181 -23.62 -4.41 14.30
C ILE A 181 -24.13 -3.27 15.17
N ASP A 182 -24.04 -3.45 16.49
CA ASP A 182 -24.41 -2.46 17.51
C ASP A 182 -23.13 -1.88 18.12
N GLY A 183 -23.01 -0.55 18.08
CA GLY A 183 -21.82 0.14 18.57
C GLY A 183 -21.95 1.66 18.58
N ASN A 184 -21.40 2.30 19.62
CA ASN A 184 -21.39 3.76 19.79
C ASN A 184 -22.77 4.44 19.61
N GLY A 185 -23.84 3.74 20.01
CA GLY A 185 -25.21 4.26 19.96
C GLY A 185 -25.87 4.18 18.59
N SER A 186 -25.29 3.47 17.62
CA SER A 186 -25.96 3.08 16.38
C SER A 186 -26.04 1.56 16.25
N ALA A 187 -27.20 1.07 15.79
CA ALA A 187 -27.43 -0.33 15.49
C ALA A 187 -27.81 -0.42 14.01
N LEU A 188 -26.90 -0.88 13.17
CA LEU A 188 -27.09 -0.92 11.71
C LEU A 188 -27.01 -2.35 11.20
N LEU A 189 -27.85 -2.65 10.21
CA LEU A 189 -27.71 -3.85 9.38
C LEU A 189 -26.72 -3.56 8.26
N TRP A 190 -25.72 -4.42 8.14
CA TRP A 190 -24.70 -4.37 7.11
C TRP A 190 -24.96 -5.44 6.06
N ALA A 191 -24.85 -5.05 4.79
CA ALA A 191 -25.17 -5.90 3.65
C ALA A 191 -24.31 -7.18 3.62
N PRO A 192 -24.84 -8.29 3.06
CA PRO A 192 -24.09 -9.53 2.91
C PRO A 192 -23.03 -9.41 1.81
N GLU A 193 -22.18 -10.42 1.69
CA GLU A 193 -21.21 -10.53 0.60
C GLU A 193 -21.93 -10.54 -0.75
N GLY A 194 -21.38 -9.81 -1.70
CA GLY A 194 -22.01 -9.56 -2.99
C GLY A 194 -21.98 -8.07 -3.30
N PRO A 195 -22.94 -7.54 -4.07
CA PRO A 195 -22.89 -6.16 -4.53
C PRO A 195 -22.84 -5.11 -3.42
N GLY A 196 -23.30 -5.42 -2.20
CA GLY A 196 -23.20 -4.53 -1.05
C GLY A 196 -21.93 -4.67 -0.22
N TRP A 197 -21.06 -5.65 -0.51
CA TRP A 197 -19.84 -5.91 0.24
C TRP A 197 -18.82 -6.73 -0.55
N ASN A 198 -17.62 -6.18 -0.76
CA ASN A 198 -16.49 -6.89 -1.39
C ASN A 198 -16.83 -7.44 -2.79
N TRP A 199 -17.58 -6.67 -3.59
CA TRP A 199 -17.94 -7.07 -4.94
C TRP A 199 -16.81 -6.82 -5.95
N LYS A 200 -15.96 -7.82 -6.14
CA LYS A 200 -14.89 -7.79 -7.14
C LYS A 200 -15.49 -7.84 -8.55
N GLN A 201 -15.11 -6.90 -9.40
CA GLN A 201 -15.58 -6.76 -10.78
C GLN A 201 -14.75 -7.62 -11.73
N ASP A 202 -15.27 -7.83 -12.95
CA ASP A 202 -14.64 -8.67 -13.99
C ASP A 202 -13.23 -8.20 -14.40
N TYR A 203 -12.94 -6.90 -14.27
CA TYR A 203 -11.59 -6.37 -14.52
C TYR A 203 -10.58 -6.72 -13.41
N GLY A 204 -11.01 -7.45 -12.37
CA GLY A 204 -10.15 -7.95 -11.30
C GLY A 204 -9.91 -6.97 -10.16
N GLY A 205 -10.62 -5.84 -10.10
CA GLY A 205 -10.56 -4.88 -9.00
C GLY A 205 -11.94 -4.61 -8.40
N TYR A 206 -12.00 -3.61 -7.53
CA TYR A 206 -13.23 -3.15 -6.89
C TYR A 206 -13.59 -1.75 -7.39
N PRO A 207 -14.88 -1.37 -7.36
CA PRO A 207 -15.32 -0.04 -7.77
C PRO A 207 -14.60 1.07 -7.01
N SER A 208 -14.19 2.11 -7.74
CA SER A 208 -13.70 3.35 -7.14
C SER A 208 -14.85 4.12 -6.48
N TRP A 209 -14.51 5.13 -5.67
CA TRP A 209 -15.53 5.98 -5.04
C TRP A 209 -16.45 6.62 -6.09
N ASN A 210 -15.89 7.15 -7.20
CA ASN A 210 -16.67 7.70 -8.31
C ASN A 210 -17.62 6.67 -8.93
N MET A 211 -17.14 5.42 -9.15
CA MET A 211 -17.97 4.36 -9.72
C MET A 211 -19.14 4.01 -8.81
N VAL A 212 -18.92 3.98 -7.49
CA VAL A 212 -19.98 3.74 -6.50
C VAL A 212 -20.96 4.91 -6.49
N ALA A 213 -20.48 6.15 -6.42
CA ALA A 213 -21.30 7.36 -6.34
C ALA A 213 -22.21 7.54 -7.57
N LEU A 214 -21.71 7.21 -8.76
CA LEU A 214 -22.42 7.46 -10.03
C LEU A 214 -23.19 6.24 -10.55
N TYR A 215 -23.32 5.18 -9.76
CA TYR A 215 -23.93 3.93 -10.21
C TYR A 215 -25.32 4.14 -10.85
N GLY A 216 -26.16 4.95 -10.21
CA GLY A 216 -27.52 5.29 -10.66
C GLY A 216 -27.61 6.37 -11.75
N VAL A 217 -26.50 7.03 -12.10
CA VAL A 217 -26.48 8.00 -13.20
C VAL A 217 -26.57 7.24 -14.52
N LEU A 218 -27.38 7.72 -15.47
CA LEU A 218 -27.57 7.04 -16.76
C LEU A 218 -26.27 7.00 -17.58
N PRO A 219 -25.93 5.86 -18.20
CA PRO A 219 -26.62 4.56 -18.10
C PRO A 219 -26.38 3.88 -16.73
N VAL A 220 -27.42 3.33 -16.09
CA VAL A 220 -27.31 2.67 -14.76
C VAL A 220 -26.29 1.52 -14.82
N GLY A 221 -25.42 1.46 -13.82
CA GLY A 221 -24.31 0.49 -13.75
C GLY A 221 -22.94 1.16 -13.66
N PHE A 222 -21.88 0.44 -14.08
CA PHE A 222 -20.50 0.93 -14.08
C PHE A 222 -19.99 1.36 -15.47
N GLN A 223 -20.87 1.50 -16.45
CA GLN A 223 -20.50 2.02 -17.76
C GLN A 223 -20.11 3.49 -17.67
N ASP A 224 -19.43 3.98 -18.71
CA ASP A 224 -19.01 5.37 -18.82
C ASP A 224 -20.20 6.33 -18.62
N LYS A 225 -19.99 7.33 -17.76
CA LYS A 225 -21.00 8.32 -17.36
C LYS A 225 -20.77 9.61 -18.14
N PRO A 226 -21.67 10.02 -19.06
CA PRO A 226 -21.50 11.28 -19.79
C PRO A 226 -21.37 12.47 -18.84
N GLY A 227 -20.34 13.29 -19.03
CA GLY A 227 -20.05 14.45 -18.17
C GLY A 227 -19.19 14.15 -16.94
N TYR A 228 -18.67 12.93 -16.82
CA TYR A 228 -17.70 12.55 -15.79
C TYR A 228 -16.45 11.95 -16.44
N ASP A 229 -15.46 12.78 -16.72
CA ASP A 229 -14.10 12.35 -17.03
C ASP A 229 -13.11 12.83 -15.96
N ALA A 230 -12.66 11.88 -15.14
CA ALA A 230 -11.67 12.10 -14.10
C ALA A 230 -10.34 12.69 -14.65
N LYS A 231 -10.00 12.47 -15.93
CA LYS A 231 -8.83 13.06 -16.59
C LYS A 231 -9.02 14.55 -16.87
N ASN A 232 -10.26 14.98 -17.10
CA ASN A 232 -10.62 16.38 -17.30
C ASN A 232 -10.94 17.10 -15.99
N GLY A 233 -10.87 16.39 -14.86
CA GLY A 233 -11.14 16.94 -13.53
C GLY A 233 -12.61 16.87 -13.12
N GLU A 234 -13.42 16.08 -13.82
CA GLU A 234 -14.85 15.89 -13.50
C GLU A 234 -14.99 14.70 -12.55
N PHE A 235 -15.41 14.98 -11.31
CA PHE A 235 -15.56 13.98 -10.25
C PHE A 235 -16.97 13.96 -9.71
N ALA A 236 -17.34 12.84 -9.11
CA ALA A 236 -18.59 12.76 -8.39
C ALA A 236 -18.53 13.60 -7.10
N THR A 237 -19.66 14.16 -6.69
CA THR A 237 -19.79 14.93 -5.44
C THR A 237 -20.43 14.11 -4.34
N GLU A 238 -20.28 14.55 -3.09
CA GLU A 238 -21.01 13.98 -1.95
C GLU A 238 -22.55 14.00 -2.15
N GLU A 239 -23.09 15.03 -2.80
CA GLU A 239 -24.53 15.09 -3.13
C GLU A 239 -24.93 13.98 -4.11
N GLU A 240 -24.08 13.69 -5.09
CA GLU A 240 -24.29 12.60 -6.04
C GLU A 240 -24.12 11.23 -5.37
N MET A 241 -23.15 11.09 -4.46
CA MET A 241 -23.04 9.91 -3.62
C MET A 241 -24.35 9.68 -2.85
N LEU A 242 -24.94 10.70 -2.23
CA LEU A 242 -26.21 10.53 -1.53
C LEU A 242 -27.38 10.15 -2.46
N LYS A 243 -27.38 10.64 -3.70
CA LYS A 243 -28.52 10.53 -4.62
C LYS A 243 -28.47 9.33 -5.56
N TYR A 244 -27.30 8.88 -5.95
CA TYR A 244 -27.12 7.91 -7.05
C TYR A 244 -26.24 6.72 -6.68
N ASN A 245 -25.78 6.60 -5.43
CA ASN A 245 -24.87 5.52 -5.08
C ASN A 245 -25.45 4.12 -5.32
N LEU A 246 -24.55 3.17 -5.51
CA LEU A 246 -24.86 1.76 -5.73
C LEU A 246 -25.75 1.15 -4.65
N CYS A 247 -25.57 1.50 -3.38
CA CYS A 247 -26.36 0.90 -2.29
C CYS A 247 -27.86 1.18 -2.45
N LEU A 248 -28.25 2.29 -3.07
CA LEU A 248 -29.66 2.61 -3.32
C LEU A 248 -30.35 1.58 -4.22
N PHE A 249 -29.60 0.81 -5.01
CA PHE A 249 -30.11 -0.19 -5.95
C PHE A 249 -30.06 -1.61 -5.38
N LEU A 250 -29.59 -1.82 -4.16
CA LEU A 250 -29.59 -3.14 -3.54
C LEU A 250 -31.00 -3.63 -3.23
N SER A 251 -31.25 -4.90 -3.51
CA SER A 251 -32.44 -5.64 -3.06
C SER A 251 -32.58 -5.60 -1.54
N GLU A 252 -33.77 -5.87 -1.01
CA GLU A 252 -34.03 -5.86 0.44
C GLU A 252 -33.10 -6.82 1.22
N ASP A 253 -32.75 -7.96 0.63
CA ASP A 253 -31.80 -8.93 1.19
C ASP A 253 -30.32 -8.57 0.93
N GLY A 254 -30.05 -7.53 0.14
CA GLY A 254 -28.71 -7.02 -0.16
C GLY A 254 -27.87 -7.93 -1.07
N THR A 255 -28.46 -8.96 -1.68
CA THR A 255 -27.73 -9.95 -2.48
C THR A 255 -27.67 -9.63 -3.97
N THR A 256 -28.58 -8.79 -4.49
CA THR A 256 -28.67 -8.42 -5.90
C THR A 256 -28.81 -6.92 -6.10
N LEU A 257 -28.46 -6.45 -7.30
CA LEU A 257 -28.72 -5.08 -7.74
C LEU A 257 -29.94 -5.06 -8.65
N GLU A 258 -30.89 -4.21 -8.31
CA GLU A 258 -32.10 -3.97 -9.07
C GLU A 258 -31.88 -2.93 -10.17
N THR A 259 -32.78 -2.90 -11.15
CA THR A 259 -32.74 -1.91 -12.23
C THR A 259 -33.22 -0.52 -11.79
N GLU A 260 -33.99 -0.47 -10.70
CA GLU A 260 -34.54 0.76 -10.12
C GLU A 260 -34.04 0.94 -8.69
N ALA A 261 -33.93 2.19 -8.23
CA ALA A 261 -33.51 2.50 -6.88
C ALA A 261 -34.56 2.02 -5.85
N GLN A 262 -34.14 1.14 -4.95
CA GLN A 262 -34.94 0.61 -3.84
C GLN A 262 -34.93 1.55 -2.63
N ASN A 263 -33.86 2.34 -2.45
CA ASN A 263 -33.69 3.28 -1.34
C ASN A 263 -33.78 2.63 0.06
N ILE A 264 -33.39 1.35 0.15
CA ILE A 264 -33.37 0.59 1.41
C ILE A 264 -32.00 0.72 2.09
N TRP A 265 -30.94 0.62 1.30
CA TRP A 265 -29.56 0.69 1.77
C TRP A 265 -28.93 2.02 1.38
N ARG A 266 -27.93 2.44 2.16
CA ARG A 266 -27.13 3.62 1.92
C ARG A 266 -25.64 3.31 2.08
N MET A 267 -24.81 4.19 1.53
CA MET A 267 -23.39 4.19 1.84
C MET A 267 -23.17 4.53 3.33
N PRO A 268 -22.27 3.82 4.03
CA PRO A 268 -21.88 4.14 5.40
C PRO A 268 -21.02 5.40 5.44
N THR A 269 -21.24 6.20 6.47
CA THR A 269 -20.40 7.33 6.86
C THR A 269 -19.16 6.86 7.61
N ILE A 270 -18.17 7.73 7.78
CA ILE A 270 -17.02 7.46 8.66
C ILE A 270 -17.49 7.15 10.09
N ARG A 271 -18.54 7.84 10.55
CA ARG A 271 -19.13 7.60 11.87
C ARG A 271 -19.75 6.20 12.00
N ASP A 272 -20.40 5.70 10.95
CA ASP A 272 -20.95 4.34 10.95
C ASP A 272 -19.83 3.30 11.07
N TYR A 273 -18.72 3.50 10.36
CA TYR A 273 -17.54 2.64 10.51
C TYR A 273 -16.92 2.74 11.90
N ALA A 274 -16.83 3.94 12.48
CA ALA A 274 -16.33 4.16 13.83
C ALA A 274 -17.16 3.35 14.85
N GLY A 275 -18.49 3.35 14.70
CA GLY A 275 -19.40 2.54 15.50
C GLY A 275 -19.28 1.04 15.26
N ALA A 276 -18.93 0.59 14.05
CA ALA A 276 -18.84 -0.83 13.71
C ALA A 276 -17.47 -1.48 13.98
N PHE A 277 -16.42 -0.70 14.24
CA PHE A 277 -15.11 -1.25 14.55
C PHE A 277 -15.13 -2.12 15.80
N ALA A 278 -14.44 -3.26 15.73
CA ALA A 278 -14.42 -4.26 16.78
C ALA A 278 -13.07 -4.96 16.85
N ARG A 279 -12.85 -5.64 17.97
CA ARG A 279 -11.79 -6.62 18.15
C ARG A 279 -12.24 -7.70 19.11
N HIS A 280 -12.04 -8.94 18.74
CA HIS A 280 -12.41 -10.15 19.48
C HIS A 280 -13.89 -10.15 19.88
N GLY A 281 -14.76 -9.77 18.95
CA GLY A 281 -16.21 -9.67 19.15
C GLY A 281 -16.65 -8.52 20.07
N LYS A 282 -15.74 -7.64 20.50
CA LYS A 282 -16.05 -6.47 21.32
C LYS A 282 -15.95 -5.21 20.49
N ASN A 283 -16.90 -4.31 20.65
CA ASN A 283 -16.84 -2.99 20.04
C ASN A 283 -15.55 -2.26 20.47
N ALA A 284 -14.93 -1.55 19.53
CA ALA A 284 -13.66 -0.86 19.74
C ALA A 284 -13.79 0.52 20.41
N GLY A 285 -15.01 1.07 20.49
CA GLY A 285 -15.25 2.39 21.06
C GLY A 285 -14.65 3.53 20.23
N CYS A 286 -14.51 3.33 18.91
CA CYS A 286 -13.81 4.29 18.06
C CYS A 286 -14.62 5.57 17.83
N ILE A 287 -13.97 6.72 17.95
CA ILE A 287 -14.56 8.04 17.68
C ILE A 287 -13.65 8.77 16.69
N TRP A 288 -14.25 9.22 15.59
CA TRP A 288 -13.56 10.09 14.64
C TRP A 288 -13.70 11.56 15.05
N GLN A 289 -12.58 12.29 15.01
CA GLN A 289 -12.50 13.70 15.41
C GLN A 289 -12.67 14.68 14.23
N GLY A 290 -12.95 14.18 13.02
CA GLY A 290 -13.13 15.00 11.83
C GLY A 290 -11.85 15.27 11.03
N GLU A 291 -10.72 14.68 11.41
CA GLU A 291 -9.44 14.87 10.72
C GLU A 291 -9.13 13.68 9.79
N GLY A 292 -8.71 13.98 8.56
CA GLY A 292 -8.13 13.02 7.63
C GLY A 292 -6.65 12.75 7.95
N TYR A 293 -6.12 11.62 7.47
CA TYR A 293 -4.77 11.12 7.76
C TYR A 293 -4.48 10.91 9.25
N ASP A 294 -5.50 10.55 10.02
CA ASP A 294 -5.36 10.27 11.45
C ASP A 294 -6.06 8.97 11.84
N GLN A 295 -5.61 8.39 12.95
CA GLN A 295 -6.25 7.23 13.54
C GLN A 295 -7.37 7.68 14.48
N MET A 296 -8.56 7.09 14.33
CA MET A 296 -9.65 7.31 15.28
C MET A 296 -9.20 6.99 16.71
N THR A 297 -9.72 7.76 17.67
CA THR A 297 -9.53 7.48 19.09
C THR A 297 -10.40 6.29 19.47
N CYS A 298 -9.80 5.16 19.80
CA CYS A 298 -10.51 3.93 20.18
C CYS A 298 -10.08 3.46 21.58
N ASP A 299 -11.01 2.89 22.34
CA ASP A 299 -10.71 2.23 23.61
C ASP A 299 -9.89 0.95 23.39
N ILE A 300 -10.18 0.25 22.30
CA ILE A 300 -9.48 -0.96 21.87
C ILE A 300 -9.03 -0.72 20.42
N LYS A 301 -7.76 -0.97 20.11
CA LYS A 301 -7.29 -0.92 18.72
C LYS A 301 -8.05 -1.95 17.88
N PRO A 302 -8.84 -1.56 16.86
CA PRO A 302 -9.57 -2.49 16.02
C PRO A 302 -8.61 -3.27 15.11
N ASP A 303 -9.11 -4.38 14.56
CA ASP A 303 -8.39 -5.20 13.59
C ASP A 303 -9.34 -5.68 12.48
N LYS A 304 -8.78 -6.28 11.44
CA LYS A 304 -9.50 -6.88 10.32
C LYS A 304 -10.17 -8.16 10.78
N GLU A 305 -11.34 -8.04 11.40
CA GLU A 305 -12.13 -9.13 11.97
C GLU A 305 -13.62 -9.02 11.58
N THR A 306 -14.32 -10.14 11.62
CA THR A 306 -15.79 -10.16 11.47
C THR A 306 -16.44 -9.46 12.68
N PRO A 307 -17.63 -8.86 12.53
CA PRO A 307 -18.53 -8.88 11.36
C PRO A 307 -18.29 -7.79 10.29
N LEU A 308 -17.44 -6.80 10.57
CA LEU A 308 -17.24 -5.68 9.63
C LEU A 308 -16.33 -6.08 8.46
N TRP A 309 -15.25 -6.80 8.76
CA TRP A 309 -14.25 -7.20 7.78
C TRP A 309 -14.28 -8.70 7.54
N ALA A 310 -13.83 -9.11 6.35
CA ALA A 310 -13.53 -10.50 6.02
C ALA A 310 -12.00 -10.68 6.07
N PRO A 311 -11.44 -11.33 7.11
CA PRO A 311 -9.98 -11.44 7.30
C PRO A 311 -9.26 -12.21 6.20
N ASP A 312 -9.99 -13.12 5.55
CA ASP A 312 -9.51 -13.99 4.48
C ASP A 312 -9.54 -13.35 3.08
N LEU A 313 -10.23 -12.21 2.92
CA LEU A 313 -10.35 -11.48 1.66
C LEU A 313 -9.32 -10.35 1.52
N GLU A 314 -9.09 -9.88 0.30
CA GLU A 314 -8.12 -8.83 -0.02
C GLU A 314 -8.39 -7.45 0.63
N PRO A 315 -9.64 -6.94 0.66
CA PRO A 315 -9.88 -5.56 1.06
C PRO A 315 -9.45 -5.24 2.50
N ILE A 316 -8.85 -4.08 2.66
CA ILE A 316 -8.41 -3.52 3.94
C ILE A 316 -8.82 -2.05 4.12
N TYR A 317 -9.41 -1.47 3.08
CA TYR A 317 -9.93 -0.12 3.03
C TYR A 317 -11.39 -0.14 2.58
N TYR A 318 -12.24 0.60 3.26
CA TYR A 318 -13.63 0.80 2.84
C TYR A 318 -13.90 2.27 2.58
N TRP A 319 -14.47 2.57 1.41
CA TRP A 319 -14.97 3.90 1.09
C TRP A 319 -16.04 4.33 2.09
N ALA A 320 -15.97 5.60 2.49
CA ALA A 320 -17.02 6.27 3.22
C ALA A 320 -17.86 7.14 2.28
N ALA A 321 -19.06 7.51 2.72
CA ALA A 321 -19.96 8.37 1.95
C ALA A 321 -19.41 9.79 1.77
N GLU A 322 -18.60 10.26 2.72
CA GLU A 322 -18.07 11.62 2.76
C GLU A 322 -16.97 11.84 1.70
N GLU A 323 -17.04 13.03 1.10
CA GLU A 323 -15.99 13.58 0.25
C GLU A 323 -14.94 14.31 1.11
N ALA A 324 -13.67 14.24 0.70
CA ALA A 324 -12.60 15.00 1.35
C ALA A 324 -12.39 16.36 0.67
N ASP A 325 -12.31 16.34 -0.66
CA ASP A 325 -12.29 17.50 -1.52
C ASP A 325 -12.77 17.13 -2.94
N GLU A 326 -12.76 18.10 -3.85
CA GLU A 326 -13.20 17.93 -5.25
C GLU A 326 -12.63 16.67 -5.92
N ARG A 327 -11.38 16.27 -5.60
CA ARG A 327 -10.66 15.15 -6.22
C ARG A 327 -10.54 13.92 -5.33
N ASN A 328 -10.68 14.07 -4.02
CA ASN A 328 -10.40 13.03 -3.04
C ASN A 328 -11.64 12.65 -2.23
N ALA A 329 -11.73 11.39 -1.85
CA ALA A 329 -12.74 10.90 -0.94
C ALA A 329 -12.13 10.13 0.21
N TYR A 330 -12.87 10.08 1.32
CA TYR A 330 -12.44 9.38 2.50
C TYR A 330 -12.63 7.87 2.39
N PHE A 331 -11.69 7.15 2.99
CA PHE A 331 -11.80 5.73 3.27
C PHE A 331 -11.31 5.43 4.69
N VAL A 332 -11.83 4.36 5.25
CA VAL A 332 -11.41 3.83 6.54
C VAL A 332 -10.58 2.57 6.35
N SER A 333 -9.53 2.41 7.14
CA SER A 333 -8.71 1.20 7.22
C SER A 333 -9.16 0.33 8.38
N PHE A 334 -8.97 -0.99 8.28
CA PHE A 334 -9.36 -1.96 9.33
C PHE A 334 -8.82 -1.66 10.73
N ASN A 335 -7.71 -0.93 10.81
CA ASN A 335 -7.06 -0.53 12.06
C ASN A 335 -7.54 0.83 12.60
N GLY A 336 -8.63 1.38 12.05
CA GLY A 336 -9.24 2.64 12.51
C GLY A 336 -8.61 3.90 11.95
N TRP A 337 -7.72 3.81 10.95
CA TRP A 337 -7.23 5.00 10.24
C TRP A 337 -8.28 5.55 9.29
N VAL A 338 -8.43 6.87 9.26
CA VAL A 338 -9.18 7.61 8.25
C VAL A 338 -8.17 8.31 7.35
N ASN A 339 -8.30 8.08 6.06
CA ASN A 339 -7.39 8.65 5.07
C ASN A 339 -8.22 9.02 3.83
N GLU A 340 -7.62 9.79 2.93
CA GLU A 340 -8.27 10.25 1.72
C GLU A 340 -7.41 9.86 0.51
N THR A 341 -8.06 9.59 -0.61
CA THR A 341 -7.35 9.38 -1.86
C THR A 341 -8.23 9.71 -3.04
N TYR A 342 -7.63 9.68 -4.22
CA TYR A 342 -8.26 10.09 -5.47
C TYR A 342 -9.54 9.29 -5.76
N LYS A 343 -10.66 9.98 -5.99
CA LYS A 343 -12.01 9.38 -6.13
C LYS A 343 -12.14 8.40 -7.29
N ALA A 344 -11.44 8.66 -8.38
CA ALA A 344 -11.42 7.77 -9.55
C ALA A 344 -10.34 6.69 -9.43
N GLY A 345 -9.49 6.77 -8.39
CA GLY A 345 -8.53 5.74 -8.05
C GLY A 345 -9.21 4.54 -7.41
N GLY A 346 -8.72 3.35 -7.74
CA GLY A 346 -9.13 2.11 -7.11
C GLY A 346 -7.91 1.19 -7.01
N ASN A 347 -7.43 0.96 -5.80
CA ASN A 347 -6.51 -0.14 -5.54
C ASN A 347 -7.37 -1.40 -5.29
N PRO A 348 -6.95 -2.61 -5.72
CA PRO A 348 -7.63 -3.86 -5.38
C PRO A 348 -7.84 -4.11 -3.86
N ARG A 349 -7.33 -3.24 -2.98
CA ARG A 349 -7.55 -3.26 -1.53
C ARG A 349 -8.68 -2.35 -1.03
N HIS A 350 -9.17 -1.45 -1.88
CA HIS A 350 -10.32 -0.60 -1.58
C HIS A 350 -11.59 -1.33 -1.97
N SER A 351 -12.59 -1.28 -1.11
CA SER A 351 -13.91 -1.83 -1.34
C SER A 351 -14.91 -0.91 -0.65
N TYR A 352 -16.12 -1.36 -0.46
CA TYR A 352 -17.16 -0.65 0.27
C TYR A 352 -18.07 -1.64 0.98
N ARG A 353 -18.94 -1.08 1.82
CA ARG A 353 -20.05 -1.75 2.48
C ARG A 353 -21.31 -0.92 2.22
N CYS A 354 -22.47 -1.54 2.37
CA CYS A 354 -23.75 -0.84 2.42
C CYS A 354 -24.44 -1.14 3.76
N VAL A 355 -25.18 -0.16 4.28
CA VAL A 355 -25.88 -0.26 5.56
C VAL A 355 -27.33 0.21 5.46
N ARG A 356 -28.16 -0.27 6.38
CA ARG A 356 -29.52 0.22 6.61
C ARG A 356 -29.88 0.18 8.09
N GLU A 357 -30.93 0.90 8.45
CA GLU A 357 -31.56 0.76 9.76
C GLU A 357 -32.24 -0.63 9.88
N PRO A 358 -32.34 -1.20 11.10
CA PRO A 358 -32.89 -2.55 11.34
C PRO A 358 -34.28 -2.81 10.76
#